data_AF-A0AAT9MZF1-F1
#
_entry.id   AF-A0AAT9MZF1-F1
#
_cell.length_a   1.000
_cell.length_b   1.000
_cell.length_c   1.000
_cell.angle_alpha   90.00
_cell.angle_beta   90.00
_cell.angle_gamma   90.00
#
_symmetry.space_group_name_H-M   'P 1'
#
loop_
_entity.id
_entity.type
_entity.pdbx_description
1 polymer ?
#
loop_
_entity_poly.entity_id
_entity_poly.type
_entity_poly.pdbx_seq_one_letter_code
_entity_poly.pdbx_strand_id
1 'polypeptide(L)'
;MRKKTLDAAEADAAKRLRDIWNDKKVTLRLTQEKAADALGFNTQATVSQYLNGSIPLNTDATLKFSALLGVKPEEIRPDLAELMNYVRKTDTHVQDYSAAGWRLLKPEDAELIELYDRLPQSEKERHLTELKEKVSEFDRLFEELLATRKQ
;
A
#
# COMPACT_ATOMS: atom_id res chain seq x y z
N MET A 1 -16.49 29.07 6.89
CA MET A 1 -15.36 28.43 7.59
C MET A 1 -14.06 28.84 6.90
N ARG A 2 -13.10 29.45 7.60
CA ARG A 2 -11.83 29.87 7.00
C ARG A 2 -10.96 28.63 6.79
N LYS A 3 -10.54 28.36 5.55
CA LYS A 3 -9.50 27.36 5.24
C LYS A 3 -8.26 27.74 6.04
N LYS A 4 -7.86 26.90 6.98
CA LYS A 4 -6.54 27.00 7.60
C LYS A 4 -5.53 26.69 6.50
N THR A 5 -4.83 27.71 6.01
CA THR A 5 -3.74 27.54 5.06
C THR A 5 -2.71 26.64 5.72
N LEU A 6 -2.26 25.58 5.03
CA LEU A 6 -1.19 24.72 5.54
C LEU A 6 0.05 25.56 5.81
N ASP A 7 0.76 25.24 6.89
CA ASP A 7 2.10 25.79 7.08
C ASP A 7 3.09 25.17 6.08
N ALA A 8 4.30 25.74 6.00
CA ALA A 8 5.31 25.30 5.04
C ALA A 8 5.71 23.82 5.24
N ALA A 9 5.75 23.34 6.49
CA ALA A 9 6.12 21.97 6.81
C ALA A 9 5.03 20.96 6.42
N GLU A 10 3.76 21.33 6.62
CA GLU A 10 2.60 20.55 6.20
C GLU A 10 2.52 20.47 4.67
N ALA A 11 2.80 21.57 3.96
CA ALA A 11 2.86 21.59 2.50
C ALA A 11 4.00 20.71 1.96
N ASP A 12 5.18 20.76 2.58
CA ASP A 12 6.32 19.92 2.21
C ASP A 12 6.04 18.43 2.43
N ALA A 13 5.35 18.07 3.51
CA ALA A 13 4.94 16.68 3.76
C ALA A 13 3.96 16.17 2.69
N ALA A 14 2.97 16.98 2.31
CA ALA A 14 2.04 16.65 1.23
C ALA A 14 2.77 16.50 -0.11
N LYS A 15 3.75 17.36 -0.39
CA LYS A 15 4.61 17.26 -1.58
C LYS A 15 5.41 15.96 -1.60
N ARG A 16 6.11 15.63 -0.51
CA ARG A 16 6.85 14.35 -0.38
C ARG A 16 5.96 13.15 -0.60
N LEU A 17 4.79 13.12 0.04
CA LEU A 17 3.81 12.05 -0.17
C LEU A 17 3.40 11.94 -1.65
N ARG A 18 3.13 13.07 -2.30
CA ARG A 18 2.71 13.09 -3.71
C ARG A 18 3.81 12.57 -4.63
N ASP A 19 5.05 12.93 -4.38
CA ASP A 19 6.20 12.50 -5.18
C ASP A 19 6.37 10.97 -5.06
N ILE A 20 6.34 10.43 -3.84
CA ILE A 20 6.40 8.98 -3.58
C ILE A 20 5.20 8.26 -4.20
N TRP A 21 4.00 8.82 -4.09
CA TRP A 21 2.80 8.27 -4.70
C TRP A 21 2.94 8.17 -6.23
N ASN A 22 3.45 9.22 -6.88
CA ASN A 22 3.60 9.22 -8.33
C ASN A 22 4.62 8.20 -8.83
N ASP A 23 5.71 8.02 -8.07
CA ASP A 23 6.73 7.01 -8.35
C ASP A 23 6.16 5.58 -8.25
N LYS A 24 5.36 5.31 -7.23
CA LYS A 24 4.96 3.93 -6.88
C LYS A 24 3.56 3.49 -7.34
N LYS A 25 2.66 4.42 -7.67
CA LYS A 25 1.25 4.07 -7.99
C LYS A 25 1.11 3.08 -9.15
N VAL A 26 2.01 3.14 -10.13
CA VAL A 26 1.96 2.26 -11.31
C VAL A 26 2.38 0.85 -10.94
N THR A 27 3.53 0.69 -10.27
CA THR A 27 4.06 -0.62 -9.87
C THR A 27 3.15 -1.32 -8.86
N LEU A 28 2.54 -0.55 -7.95
CA LEU A 28 1.60 -1.05 -6.95
C LEU A 28 0.15 -1.17 -7.47
N ARG A 29 -0.10 -0.86 -8.75
CA ARG A 29 -1.44 -0.88 -9.38
C ARG A 29 -2.51 -0.08 -8.59
N LEU A 30 -2.10 1.02 -7.97
CA LEU A 30 -2.92 1.86 -7.10
C LEU A 30 -3.71 2.91 -7.90
N THR A 31 -5.01 2.97 -7.63
CA THR A 31 -5.85 4.14 -7.87
C THR A 31 -6.13 4.82 -6.53
N GLN A 32 -6.58 6.08 -6.53
CA GLN A 32 -6.96 6.75 -5.28
C GLN A 32 -8.17 6.06 -4.60
N GLU A 33 -9.03 5.40 -5.38
CA GLU A 33 -10.13 4.57 -4.87
C GLU A 33 -9.60 3.32 -4.16
N LYS A 34 -8.75 2.53 -4.84
CA LYS A 34 -8.10 1.36 -4.22
C LYS A 34 -7.31 1.71 -2.96
N ALA A 35 -6.65 2.86 -2.95
CA ALA A 35 -5.95 3.34 -1.76
C ALA A 35 -6.91 3.77 -0.65
N ALA A 36 -8.05 4.38 -0.97
CA ALA A 36 -9.05 4.70 0.04
C ALA A 36 -9.57 3.41 0.69
N ASP A 37 -9.91 2.41 -0.12
CA ASP A 37 -10.36 1.11 0.37
C ASP A 37 -9.29 0.43 1.23
N ALA A 38 -8.05 0.36 0.75
CA ALA A 38 -6.94 -0.29 1.46
C ALA A 38 -6.58 0.41 2.78
N LEU A 39 -6.76 1.74 2.86
CA LEU A 39 -6.44 2.53 4.05
C LEU A 39 -7.63 2.73 5.00
N GLY A 40 -8.80 2.19 4.65
CA GLY A 40 -10.04 2.35 5.42
C GLY A 40 -10.58 3.79 5.42
N PHE A 41 -10.33 4.55 4.35
CA PHE A 41 -10.95 5.86 4.17
C PHE A 41 -12.32 5.73 3.51
N ASN A 42 -13.31 6.46 4.02
CA ASN A 42 -14.68 6.41 3.50
C ASN A 42 -14.82 6.85 2.04
N THR A 43 -13.87 7.63 1.51
CA THR A 43 -13.95 8.14 0.14
C THR A 43 -12.57 8.29 -0.52
N GLN A 44 -12.53 8.10 -1.84
CA GLN A 44 -11.40 8.44 -2.70
C GLN A 44 -10.98 9.93 -2.60
N ALA A 45 -11.94 10.82 -2.31
CA ALA A 45 -11.67 12.24 -2.12
C ALA A 45 -10.71 12.50 -0.95
N THR A 46 -10.75 11.70 0.12
CA THR A 46 -9.84 11.80 1.26
C THR A 46 -8.38 11.61 0.84
N VAL A 47 -8.10 10.62 -0.01
CA VAL A 47 -6.75 10.37 -0.55
C VAL A 47 -6.29 11.58 -1.38
N SER A 48 -7.17 12.10 -2.24
CA SER A 48 -6.88 13.29 -3.05
C SER A 48 -6.58 14.52 -2.20
N GLN A 49 -7.32 14.73 -1.10
CA GLN A 49 -7.11 15.86 -0.20
C GLN A 49 -5.73 15.81 0.48
N TYR A 50 -5.26 14.63 0.89
CA TYR A 50 -3.91 14.46 1.42
C TYR A 50 -2.83 14.69 0.33
N LEU A 51 -2.99 14.07 -0.84
CA LEU A 51 -2.02 14.20 -1.95
C LEU A 51 -1.90 15.62 -2.53
N ASN A 52 -2.93 16.44 -2.36
CA ASN A 52 -2.94 17.83 -2.81
C ASN A 52 -2.65 18.82 -1.67
N GLY A 53 -2.42 18.36 -0.44
CA GLY A 53 -2.22 19.25 0.72
C GLY A 53 -3.46 20.11 1.01
N SER A 54 -4.66 19.61 0.75
CA SER A 54 -5.90 20.29 1.16
C SER A 54 -6.22 20.06 2.63
N ILE A 55 -5.73 18.96 3.21
CA ILE A 55 -5.75 18.68 4.65
C ILE A 55 -4.33 18.29 5.12
N PRO A 56 -3.94 18.64 6.35
CA PRO A 56 -2.62 18.29 6.89
C PRO A 56 -2.45 16.77 7.03
N LEU A 57 -1.24 16.29 6.75
CA LEU A 57 -0.90 14.88 6.95
C LEU A 57 -0.67 14.59 8.44
N ASN A 58 -1.69 14.05 9.12
CA ASN A 58 -1.53 13.62 10.51
C ASN A 58 -0.71 12.32 10.64
N THR A 59 -0.35 11.94 11.87
CA THR A 59 0.50 10.77 12.11
C THR A 59 -0.14 9.47 11.61
N ASP A 60 -1.44 9.25 11.87
CA ASP A 60 -2.17 8.07 11.39
C ASP A 60 -2.15 7.94 9.86
N ALA A 61 -2.51 9.01 9.15
CA ALA A 61 -2.48 9.06 7.69
C ALA A 61 -1.06 8.81 7.16
N THR A 62 -0.04 9.38 7.81
CA THR A 62 1.36 9.19 7.42
C THR A 62 1.76 7.72 7.54
N LEU A 63 1.45 7.07 8.67
CA LEU A 63 1.74 5.65 8.89
C LEU A 63 1.00 4.78 7.86
N LYS A 64 -0.29 5.05 7.64
CA LYS A 64 -1.11 4.36 6.63
C LYS A 64 -0.51 4.45 5.23
N PHE A 65 -0.20 5.66 4.76
CA PHE A 65 0.42 5.85 3.44
C PHE A 65 1.81 5.22 3.37
N SER A 66 2.62 5.30 4.43
CA SER A 66 3.95 4.68 4.45
C SER A 66 3.87 3.16 4.30
N ALA A 67 2.90 2.51 4.97
CA ALA A 67 2.65 1.09 4.84
C ALA A 67 2.16 0.70 3.44
N LEU A 68 1.19 1.45 2.89
CA LEU A 68 0.66 1.22 1.55
C LEU A 68 1.72 1.37 0.46
N LEU A 69 2.60 2.37 0.59
CA LEU A 69 3.63 2.70 -0.40
C LEU A 69 4.95 1.95 -0.15
N GLY A 70 5.07 1.19 0.93
CA GLY A 70 6.29 0.47 1.29
C GLY A 70 7.49 1.41 1.42
N VAL A 71 7.35 2.48 2.20
CA VAL A 71 8.40 3.45 2.55
C VAL A 71 8.41 3.69 4.05
N LYS A 72 9.47 4.28 4.59
CA LYS A 72 9.50 4.67 5.99
C LYS A 72 8.62 5.91 6.23
N PRO A 73 7.92 6.04 7.38
CA PRO A 73 7.13 7.22 7.70
C PRO A 73 7.93 8.52 7.64
N GLU A 74 9.20 8.48 8.07
CA GLU A 74 10.11 9.62 8.06
C GLU A 74 10.49 10.13 6.66
N GLU A 75 10.28 9.33 5.60
CA GLU A 75 10.44 9.78 4.21
C GLU A 75 9.30 10.71 3.77
N ILE A 76 8.12 10.60 4.41
CA ILE A 76 6.98 11.49 4.18
C ILE A 76 7.05 12.67 5.15
N ARG A 77 7.29 12.38 6.44
CA ARG A 77 7.36 13.35 7.54
C ARG A 77 8.63 13.18 8.38
N PRO A 78 9.69 13.95 8.09
CA PRO A 78 10.98 13.83 8.79
C PRO A 78 10.90 14.05 10.30
N ASP A 79 9.91 14.81 10.78
CA ASP A 79 9.69 15.07 12.20
C ASP A 79 9.28 13.82 12.99
N LEU A 80 8.81 12.76 12.32
CA LEU A 80 8.51 11.47 12.95
C LEU A 80 9.78 10.63 13.22
N ALA A 81 10.95 11.03 12.73
CA ALA A 81 12.16 10.20 12.80
C ALA A 81 12.54 9.83 14.25
N GLU A 82 12.48 10.77 15.20
CA GLU A 82 12.79 10.50 16.60
C GLU A 82 11.78 9.54 17.23
N LEU A 83 10.48 9.76 16.99
CA LEU A 83 9.41 8.87 17.47
C LEU A 83 9.58 7.45 16.91
N MET A 84 9.83 7.32 15.60
CA MET A 84 10.02 6.03 14.96
C MET A 84 11.30 5.34 15.44
N ASN A 85 12.37 6.10 15.69
CA ASN A 85 13.59 5.57 16.31
C ASN A 85 13.33 5.08 17.73
N TYR A 86 12.51 5.77 18.51
CA TYR A 86 12.12 5.31 19.85
C TYR A 86 11.35 3.98 19.77
N VAL A 87 10.32 3.90 18.92
CA VAL A 87 9.54 2.67 18.70
C VAL A 87 10.43 1.49 18.27
N ARG A 88 11.39 1.73 17.37
CA ARG A 88 12.38 0.73 16.94
C ARG A 88 13.39 0.36 18.02
N LYS A 89 13.79 1.29 18.90
CA LYS A 89 14.75 1.01 19.99
C LYS A 89 14.13 0.21 21.12
N THR A 90 12.83 0.34 21.35
CA THR A 90 12.10 -0.39 22.40
C THR A 90 11.78 -1.84 22.00
N ASP A 91 12.70 -2.50 21.28
CA ASP A 91 12.62 -3.82 20.63
C ASP A 91 12.33 -5.02 21.57
N THR A 92 11.78 -4.80 22.77
CA THR A 92 11.04 -5.85 23.49
C THR A 92 9.57 -5.80 23.09
N HIS A 93 9.30 -6.11 21.83
CA HIS A 93 8.00 -6.59 21.36
C HIS A 93 8.23 -7.96 20.74
N VAL A 94 7.73 -9.02 21.39
CA VAL A 94 7.79 -10.38 20.85
C VAL A 94 6.90 -10.43 19.61
N GLN A 95 7.48 -10.67 18.44
CA GLN A 95 6.77 -10.84 17.17
C GLN A 95 7.10 -12.23 16.63
N ASP A 96 6.33 -13.22 17.08
CA ASP A 96 6.21 -14.49 16.38
C ASP A 96 5.55 -14.23 15.01
N TYR A 97 6.38 -14.24 13.95
CA TYR A 97 5.96 -13.99 12.57
C TYR A 97 5.31 -15.22 11.89
N SER A 98 5.02 -16.28 12.65
CA SER A 98 4.16 -17.37 12.17
C SER A 98 2.67 -17.08 12.32
N ALA A 99 2.31 -15.98 13.02
CA ALA A 99 0.93 -15.52 13.18
C ALA A 99 0.50 -14.51 12.09
N ALA A 100 -0.75 -14.65 11.64
CA ALA A 100 -1.40 -14.06 10.46
C ALA A 100 -1.58 -12.52 10.43
N GLY A 101 -0.56 -11.74 10.75
CA GLY A 101 -0.60 -10.28 10.64
C GLY A 101 0.61 -9.77 9.85
N TRP A 102 0.50 -9.04 8.74
CA TRP A 102 -0.51 -8.04 8.42
C TRP A 102 -0.80 -8.00 6.91
N ARG A 103 -1.48 -9.03 6.42
CA ARG A 103 -2.40 -8.86 5.29
C ARG A 103 -3.79 -9.00 5.85
N LEU A 104 -4.60 -7.95 5.74
CA LEU A 104 -6.05 -8.13 5.83
C LEU A 104 -6.44 -8.91 4.58
N LEU A 105 -6.41 -10.25 4.68
CA LEU A 105 -6.81 -11.14 3.62
C LEU A 105 -8.30 -10.92 3.37
N LYS A 106 -8.68 -10.72 2.12
CA LYS A 106 -10.11 -10.72 1.76
C LYS A 106 -10.66 -12.12 2.02
N PRO A 107 -11.98 -12.29 2.20
CA PRO A 107 -12.58 -13.61 2.41
C PRO A 107 -12.14 -14.65 1.36
N GLU A 108 -12.05 -14.22 0.10
CA GLU A 108 -11.59 -15.05 -1.03
C GLU A 108 -10.11 -15.47 -0.91
N ASP A 109 -9.23 -14.57 -0.43
CA ASP A 109 -7.81 -14.87 -0.26
C ASP A 109 -7.58 -15.85 0.90
N ALA A 110 -8.38 -15.72 1.95
CA ALA A 110 -8.35 -16.63 3.10
C ALA A 110 -8.84 -18.04 2.70
N GLU A 111 -9.93 -18.12 1.94
CA GLU A 111 -10.45 -19.39 1.40
C GLU A 111 -9.42 -20.09 0.51
N LEU A 112 -8.72 -19.34 -0.36
CA LEU A 112 -7.66 -19.90 -1.19
C LEU A 112 -6.55 -20.55 -0.35
N ILE A 113 -6.10 -19.86 0.70
CA ILE A 113 -5.04 -20.37 1.60
C ILE A 113 -5.52 -21.63 2.32
N GLU A 114 -6.76 -21.63 2.84
CA GLU A 114 -7.33 -22.79 3.53
C GLU A 114 -7.41 -24.02 2.62
N LEU A 115 -7.88 -23.83 1.39
CA LEU A 115 -7.94 -24.91 0.41
C LEU A 115 -6.54 -25.38 0.00
N TYR A 116 -5.62 -24.44 -0.22
CA TYR A 116 -4.26 -24.73 -0.62
C TYR A 116 -3.54 -25.55 0.45
N ASP A 117 -3.68 -25.22 1.73
CA ASP A 117 -2.99 -25.91 2.83
C ASP A 117 -3.38 -27.38 2.96
N ARG A 118 -4.61 -27.73 2.55
CA ARG A 118 -5.14 -29.10 2.56
C ARG A 118 -4.64 -29.97 1.41
N LEU A 119 -3.97 -29.39 0.41
CA LEU A 119 -3.46 -30.13 -0.74
C LEU A 119 -2.17 -30.92 -0.39
N PRO A 120 -1.97 -32.11 -1.00
CA PRO A 120 -0.68 -32.76 -1.02
C PRO A 120 0.41 -31.88 -1.65
N GLN A 121 1.67 -32.09 -1.27
CA GLN A 121 2.80 -31.29 -1.76
C GLN A 121 2.93 -31.28 -3.30
N SER A 122 2.69 -32.42 -3.96
CA SER A 122 2.70 -32.50 -5.42
C SER A 122 1.61 -31.65 -6.08
N GLU A 123 0.43 -31.59 -5.47
CA GLU A 123 -0.70 -30.80 -5.94
C GLU A 123 -0.46 -29.30 -5.71
N LYS A 124 0.13 -28.95 -4.56
CA LYS A 124 0.58 -27.59 -4.25
C LYS A 124 1.56 -27.05 -5.30
N GLU A 125 2.54 -27.86 -5.69
CA GLU A 125 3.54 -27.51 -6.71
C GLU A 125 2.92 -27.37 -8.10
N ARG A 126 2.04 -28.32 -8.47
CA ARG A 126 1.33 -28.25 -9.75
C ARG A 126 0.46 -27.00 -9.83
N HIS A 127 -0.33 -26.74 -8.79
CA HIS A 127 -1.25 -25.59 -8.76
C HIS A 127 -0.51 -24.25 -8.80
N LEU A 128 0.63 -24.13 -8.11
CA LEU A 128 1.47 -22.93 -8.20
C LEU A 128 2.06 -22.75 -9.60
N THR A 129 2.39 -23.84 -10.29
CA THR A 129 2.95 -23.78 -11.66
C THR A 129 1.88 -23.30 -12.64
N GLU A 130 0.70 -23.92 -12.61
CA GLU A 130 -0.45 -23.52 -13.44
C GLU A 130 -0.85 -22.05 -13.20
N LEU A 131 -0.88 -21.61 -11.94
CA LEU A 131 -1.21 -20.23 -11.59
C LEU A 131 -0.18 -19.25 -12.14
N LYS A 132 1.12 -19.57 -12.05
CA LYS A 132 2.20 -18.73 -12.60
C LYS A 132 2.11 -18.58 -14.11
N GLU A 133 1.88 -19.69 -14.82
CA GLU A 133 1.73 -19.68 -16.27
C GLU A 133 0.57 -18.79 -16.70
N LYS A 134 -0.59 -18.97 -16.06
CA LYS A 134 -1.78 -18.18 -16.34
C LYS A 134 -1.57 -16.68 -16.08
N VAL A 135 -0.91 -16.33 -14.97
CA VAL A 135 -0.59 -14.92 -14.66
C VAL A 135 0.34 -14.32 -15.71
N SER A 136 1.36 -15.07 -16.15
CA SER A 136 2.28 -14.64 -17.21
C SER A 136 1.56 -14.37 -18.53
N GLU A 137 0.60 -15.21 -18.91
CA GLU A 137 -0.22 -15.00 -20.10
C GLU A 137 -1.05 -13.72 -20.01
N PHE A 138 -1.69 -13.47 -18.86
CA PHE A 138 -2.46 -12.25 -18.63
C PHE A 138 -1.60 -10.99 -18.68
N ASP A 139 -0.42 -11.02 -18.06
CA ASP A 139 0.49 -9.88 -18.07
C ASP A 139 0.95 -9.58 -19.51
N ARG A 140 1.28 -10.60 -20.31
CA ARG A 140 1.60 -10.44 -21.73
C ARG A 140 0.44 -9.83 -22.53
N LEU A 141 -0.77 -10.36 -22.38
CA LEU A 141 -1.96 -9.82 -23.08
C LEU A 141 -2.22 -8.36 -22.70
N PHE A 142 -1.99 -8.01 -21.44
CA PHE A 142 -2.13 -6.64 -20.96
C PHE A 142 -1.11 -5.70 -21.61
N GLU A 143 0.14 -6.13 -21.77
CA GLU A 143 1.17 -5.37 -22.49
C GLU A 143 0.80 -5.15 -23.97
N GLU A 144 0.30 -6.18 -24.65
CA GLU A 144 -0.16 -6.10 -26.05
C GLU A 144 -1.34 -5.12 -26.20
N LEU A 145 -2.28 -5.11 -25.26
CA LEU A 145 -3.39 -4.14 -25.23
C LEU A 145 -2.91 -2.70 -25.03
N LEU A 146 -1.94 -2.48 -24.15
CA LEU A 146 -1.36 -1.15 -23.92
C LEU A 146 -0.59 -0.64 -25.14
N ALA A 147 0.11 -1.52 -25.85
CA ALA A 147 0.84 -1.18 -27.08
C ALA A 147 -0.12 -0.76 -28.21
N THR A 148 -1.26 -1.45 -28.34
CA THR A 148 -2.28 -1.18 -29.36
C THR A 148 -3.00 0.15 -29.12
N ARG A 149 -3.15 0.57 -27.85
CA ARG A 149 -3.83 1.83 -27.47
C ARG A 149 -2.96 3.09 -27.62
N LYS A 150 -1.68 2.94 -27.94
CA LYS A 150 -0.72 4.02 -28.20
C LYS A 150 -0.57 4.37 -29.69
N GLN A 151 -1.28 3.68 -30.58
CA GLN A 151 -1.38 3.98 -32.02
C GLN A 151 -2.63 4.78 -32.34
#